data_AF-A0A1X0E387-F1
#
_entry.id   AF-A0A1X0E387-F1
#
_cell.length_a   1.000
_cell.length_b   1.000
_cell.length_c   1.000
_cell.angle_alpha   90.00
_cell.angle_beta   90.00
_cell.angle_gamma   90.00
#
_symmetry.space_group_name_H-M   'P 1'
#
loop_
_entity.id
_entity.type
_entity.pdbx_description
1 polymer ?
#
loop_
_entity_poly.entity_id
_entity_poly.type
_entity_poly.pdbx_seq_one_letter_code
_entity_poly.pdbx_strand_id
1 'polypeptide(L)'
;ATVDNVATLRRHGLVVKAPATGRLTGRDSGPGRLPDPDEIAEFVDLLITVPECAAAMAQQDLAGKRVVISLGGTREAIDPVRYLGNSSSGRMGRAIAQVAAARGADVHV
;
A
#
# COMPACT_ATOMS: atom_id res chain seq x y z
N ALA A 1 12.10 8.08 19.70
CA ALA A 1 10.84 7.79 20.42
C ALA A 1 9.79 7.13 19.52
N THR A 2 9.07 7.85 18.64
CA THR A 2 7.97 7.24 17.84
C THR A 2 8.43 6.10 16.95
N VAL A 3 9.55 6.25 16.24
CA VAL A 3 10.11 5.20 15.37
C VAL A 3 10.50 3.96 16.18
N ASP A 4 11.13 4.14 17.34
CA ASP A 4 11.54 3.04 18.23
C ASP A 4 10.33 2.29 18.81
N ASN A 5 9.26 3.01 19.13
CA ASN A 5 8.00 2.41 19.59
C ASN A 5 7.36 1.57 18.48
N VAL A 6 7.29 2.09 17.26
CA VAL A 6 6.77 1.36 16.09
C VAL A 6 7.59 0.08 15.84
N ALA A 7 8.93 0.18 15.90
CA ALA A 7 9.80 -0.98 15.78
C ALA A 7 9.56 -2.01 16.89
N THR A 8 9.30 -1.55 18.12
CA THR A 8 8.99 -2.43 19.26
C THR A 8 7.66 -3.15 19.06
N LEU A 9 6.60 -2.45 18.63
CA LEU A 9 5.31 -3.06 18.33
C LEU A 9 5.45 -4.16 17.26
N ARG A 10 6.17 -3.86 16.17
CA ARG A 10 6.44 -4.84 15.10
C ARG A 10 7.21 -6.06 15.58
N ARG A 11 8.23 -5.89 16.43
CA ARG A 11 8.97 -7.00 17.06
C ARG A 11 8.08 -7.90 17.93
N HIS A 12 7.01 -7.36 18.50
CA HIS A 12 6.01 -8.13 19.24
C HIS A 12 4.96 -8.79 18.33
N GLY A 13 5.12 -8.73 17.00
CA GLY A 13 4.19 -9.32 16.03
C GLY A 13 2.99 -8.44 15.70
N LEU A 14 2.95 -7.18 16.17
CA LEU A 14 1.85 -6.28 15.86
C LEU A 14 2.03 -5.63 14.49
N VAL A 15 0.97 -5.63 13.70
CA VAL A 15 0.93 -4.92 12.41
C VAL A 15 0.70 -3.44 12.66
N VAL A 16 1.64 -2.62 12.22
CA VAL A 16 1.54 -1.14 12.29
C VAL A 16 1.35 -0.60 10.88
N LYS A 17 0.11 -0.20 10.56
CA LYS A 17 -0.24 0.45 9.28
C LYS A 17 0.47 1.80 9.18
N ALA A 18 1.05 2.09 8.02
CA ALA A 18 1.63 3.40 7.75
C ALA A 18 0.54 4.48 7.73
N PRO A 19 0.83 5.71 8.18
CA PRO A 19 -0.12 6.80 8.08
C PRO A 19 -0.35 7.19 6.62
N ALA A 20 -1.51 7.76 6.33
CA ALA A 20 -1.72 8.43 5.06
C ALA A 20 -0.84 9.68 4.96
N THR A 21 -0.47 10.04 3.73
CA THR A 21 0.22 11.29 3.43
C THR A 21 -0.78 12.31 2.93
N GLY A 22 -0.71 13.52 3.46
CA GLY A 22 -1.59 14.61 3.04
C GLY A 22 -1.48 15.79 3.97
N ARG A 23 -2.44 16.71 3.85
CA ARG A 23 -2.54 17.87 4.73
C ARG A 23 -2.83 17.43 6.16
N LEU A 24 -2.04 17.93 7.10
CA LEU A 24 -2.25 17.70 8.53
C LEU A 24 -3.15 18.79 9.13
N THR A 25 -3.16 18.95 10.45
CA THR A 25 -4.00 19.95 11.16
C THR A 25 -3.63 21.42 10.87
N GLY A 26 -2.59 21.67 10.06
CA GLY A 26 -2.08 23.01 9.72
C GLY A 26 -1.81 23.24 8.22
N ARG A 27 -0.77 24.01 7.91
CA ARG A 27 -0.30 24.24 6.52
C ARG A 27 0.61 23.12 6.01
N ASP A 28 1.09 22.28 6.92
CA ASP A 28 2.05 21.23 6.60
C ASP A 28 1.37 20.05 5.91
N SER A 29 2.12 19.43 5.00
CA SER A 29 1.74 18.19 4.33
C SER A 29 2.85 17.16 4.53
N GLY A 30 2.44 15.92 4.80
CA GLY A 30 3.39 14.85 5.05
C GLY A 30 2.71 13.60 5.59
N PRO A 31 3.51 12.56 5.91
CA PRO A 31 3.01 11.37 6.57
C PRO A 31 2.57 11.71 8.00
N GLY A 32 1.40 11.20 8.40
CA GLY A 32 0.91 11.37 9.78
C GLY A 32 -0.61 11.43 9.90
N ARG A 33 -1.34 11.51 8.78
CA ARG A 33 -2.79 11.49 8.79
C ARG A 33 -3.30 10.08 9.06
N LEU A 34 -4.39 9.97 9.81
CA LEU A 34 -5.13 8.71 9.91
C LEU A 34 -5.62 8.31 8.51
N PRO A 35 -5.39 7.07 8.05
CA PRO A 35 -5.97 6.59 6.81
C PRO A 35 -7.49 6.70 6.81
N ASP A 36 -8.08 6.81 5.63
CA ASP A 36 -9.54 6.91 5.53
C ASP A 36 -10.20 5.62 6.07
N PRO A 37 -11.40 5.70 6.70
CA PRO A 37 -12.02 4.56 7.38
C PRO A 37 -12.16 3.31 6.50
N ASP A 38 -12.50 3.49 5.23
CA ASP A 38 -12.64 2.37 4.27
C ASP A 38 -11.28 1.68 4.04
N GLU A 39 -10.18 2.43 3.98
CA GLU A 39 -8.83 1.85 3.85
C GLU A 39 -8.37 1.13 5.13
N ILE A 40 -8.94 1.48 6.28
CA ILE A 40 -8.71 0.77 7.54
C ILE A 40 -9.53 -0.53 7.54
N ALA A 41 -10.80 -0.46 7.15
CA ALA A 41 -11.69 -1.63 7.06
C ALA A 41 -11.13 -2.69 6.10
N GLU A 42 -10.77 -2.31 4.87
CA GLU A 42 -10.15 -3.20 3.88
C GLU A 42 -8.86 -3.84 4.40
N PHE A 43 -8.07 -3.06 5.13
CA PHE A 43 -6.82 -3.54 5.71
C PHE A 43 -7.03 -4.54 6.84
N VAL A 44 -8.02 -4.30 7.71
CA VAL A 44 -8.38 -5.22 8.79
C VAL A 44 -8.96 -6.52 8.22
N ASP A 45 -9.84 -6.43 7.22
CA ASP A 45 -10.41 -7.60 6.55
C ASP A 45 -9.32 -8.48 5.92
N LEU A 46 -8.31 -7.87 5.29
CA LEU A 46 -7.16 -8.60 4.75
C LEU A 46 -6.41 -9.37 5.84
N LEU A 47 -6.14 -8.74 6.99
CA LEU A 47 -5.40 -9.36 8.09
C LEU A 47 -6.17 -10.51 8.74
N ILE A 48 -7.50 -10.42 8.81
CA ILE A 48 -8.36 -11.46 9.37
C ILE A 48 -8.49 -12.64 8.39
N THR A 49 -8.62 -12.34 7.09
CA THR A 49 -8.85 -13.35 6.06
C THR A 49 -7.59 -14.13 5.70
N VAL A 50 -6.42 -13.49 5.82
CA VAL A 50 -5.11 -14.09 5.45
C VAL A 50 -4.10 -13.91 6.59
N PRO A 51 -4.11 -14.77 7.62
CA PRO A 51 -3.25 -14.63 8.80
C PRO A 51 -1.76 -14.60 8.49
N GLU A 52 -1.31 -15.31 7.46
CA GLU A 52 0.09 -15.32 7.01
C GLU A 52 0.52 -13.93 6.51
N CYS A 53 -0.42 -13.17 5.94
CA CYS A 53 -0.18 -11.80 5.51
C CYS A 53 0.13 -10.89 6.71
N ALA A 54 -0.59 -11.07 7.82
CA ALA A 54 -0.34 -10.31 9.05
C ALA A 54 1.07 -10.55 9.60
N ALA A 55 1.52 -11.81 9.63
CA ALA A 55 2.87 -12.16 10.07
C ALA A 55 3.95 -11.54 9.17
N ALA A 56 3.80 -11.67 7.85
CA ALA A 56 4.74 -11.08 6.88
C ALA A 56 4.82 -9.55 7.01
N MET A 57 3.68 -8.88 7.25
CA MET A 57 3.60 -7.44 7.43
C MET A 57 4.23 -6.98 8.75
N ALA A 58 4.04 -7.71 9.85
CA ALA A 58 4.72 -7.40 11.11
C ALA A 58 6.24 -7.56 10.99
N GLN A 59 6.70 -8.60 10.28
CA GLN A 59 8.12 -8.86 10.04
C GLN A 59 8.78 -7.88 9.06
N GLN A 60 7.99 -7.18 8.25
CA GLN A 60 8.48 -6.33 7.16
C GLN A 60 9.43 -7.11 6.24
N ASP A 61 9.01 -8.30 5.80
CA ASP A 61 9.85 -9.25 5.06
C ASP A 61 10.30 -8.77 3.67
N LEU A 62 9.68 -7.70 3.14
CA LEU A 62 10.12 -7.02 1.92
C LEU A 62 10.94 -5.75 2.18
N ALA A 63 11.33 -5.48 3.43
CA ALA A 63 12.18 -4.34 3.77
C ALA A 63 13.46 -4.31 2.92
N GLY A 64 13.76 -3.15 2.35
CA GLY A 64 14.92 -2.93 1.49
C GLY A 64 14.81 -3.49 0.08
N LYS A 65 13.67 -4.08 -0.30
CA LYS A 65 13.38 -4.49 -1.68
C LYS A 65 12.71 -3.34 -2.43
N ARG A 66 13.09 -3.16 -3.70
CA ARG A 66 12.40 -2.28 -4.65
C ARG A 66 11.52 -3.11 -5.55
N VAL A 67 10.25 -2.73 -5.66
CA VAL A 67 9.23 -3.47 -6.43
C VAL A 67 8.56 -2.51 -7.41
N VAL A 68 8.57 -2.85 -8.69
CA VAL A 68 7.87 -2.10 -9.73
C VAL A 68 6.61 -2.86 -10.12
N ILE A 69 5.46 -2.18 -10.13
CA ILE A 69 4.15 -2.80 -10.40
C ILE A 69 3.44 -1.98 -11.48
N SER A 70 3.42 -2.48 -12.71
CA SER A 70 2.56 -1.92 -13.75
C SER A 70 1.10 -2.32 -13.49
N LEU A 71 0.19 -1.35 -13.51
CA LEU A 71 -1.24 -1.61 -13.35
C LEU A 71 -2.11 -0.72 -14.24
N GLY A 72 -3.34 -1.16 -14.48
CA GLY A 72 -4.29 -0.49 -15.35
C GLY A 72 -4.35 -1.09 -16.75
N GLY A 73 -5.22 -0.52 -17.58
CA GLY A 73 -5.34 -0.90 -18.99
C GLY A 73 -4.31 -0.21 -19.86
N THR A 74 -3.97 -0.83 -20.99
CA THR A 74 -3.15 -0.22 -22.04
C THR A 74 -4.04 0.46 -23.08
N ARG A 75 -3.47 1.41 -23.83
CA ARG A 75 -4.10 2.05 -24.97
C ARG A 75 -3.13 2.05 -26.15
N GLU A 76 -3.46 1.30 -27.19
CA GLU A 76 -2.71 1.25 -28.44
C GLU A 76 -3.41 2.10 -29.49
N ALA A 77 -2.73 3.14 -29.97
CA ALA A 77 -3.33 4.11 -30.89
C ALA A 77 -3.59 3.48 -32.27
N ILE A 78 -4.81 3.66 -32.78
CA ILE A 78 -5.15 3.34 -34.18
C ILE A 78 -5.01 4.61 -35.02
N ASP A 79 -5.57 5.71 -34.50
CA ASP A 79 -5.53 7.05 -35.08
C ASP A 79 -5.66 8.08 -33.93
N PRO A 80 -5.67 9.41 -34.19
CA PRO A 80 -5.71 10.41 -33.12
C PRO A 80 -6.94 10.36 -32.20
N VAL A 81 -8.00 9.62 -32.55
CA VAL A 81 -9.25 9.55 -31.79
C VAL A 81 -9.49 8.17 -31.21
N ARG A 82 -9.11 7.11 -31.94
CA ARG A 82 -9.42 5.72 -31.56
C ARG A 82 -8.18 4.98 -31.07
N TYR A 83 -8.41 4.09 -30.10
CA TYR A 83 -7.40 3.18 -29.59
C TYR A 83 -7.98 1.80 -29.31
N LEU A 84 -7.15 0.77 -29.38
CA LEU A 84 -7.42 -0.54 -28.80
C LEU A 84 -6.99 -0.52 -27.34
N GLY A 85 -7.88 -0.93 -26.45
CA GLY A 85 -7.56 -1.02 -25.03
C GLY A 85 -8.07 -2.32 -24.44
N ASN A 86 -7.60 -2.61 -23.23
CA ASN A 86 -8.14 -3.71 -22.44
C ASN A 86 -8.94 -3.17 -21.25
N SER A 87 -9.89 -3.96 -20.76
CA SER A 87 -10.80 -3.58 -19.66
C SER A 87 -10.17 -3.80 -18.28
N SER A 88 -8.85 -3.72 -18.14
CA SER A 88 -8.20 -3.86 -16.85
C SER A 88 -8.55 -2.68 -15.95
N SER A 89 -9.18 -2.98 -14.82
CA SER A 89 -9.49 -1.98 -13.79
C SER A 89 -8.28 -1.55 -12.95
N GLY A 90 -7.13 -2.23 -13.08
CA GLY A 90 -5.95 -1.98 -12.24
C GLY A 90 -6.08 -2.34 -10.76
N ARG A 91 -7.28 -2.73 -10.28
CA ARG A 91 -7.57 -3.01 -8.86
C ARG A 91 -6.64 -4.06 -8.25
N MET A 92 -6.37 -5.14 -8.98
CA MET A 92 -5.45 -6.18 -8.52
C MET A 92 -4.04 -5.63 -8.31
N GLY A 93 -3.49 -4.89 -9.29
CA GLY A 93 -2.17 -4.28 -9.17
C GLY A 93 -2.10 -3.31 -8.01
N ARG A 94 -3.17 -2.54 -7.76
CA ARG A 94 -3.24 -1.59 -6.63
C ARG A 94 -3.21 -2.34 -5.31
N ALA A 95 -3.96 -3.44 -5.18
CA ALA A 95 -3.94 -4.28 -3.99
C ALA A 95 -2.54 -4.89 -3.74
N ILE A 96 -1.88 -5.40 -4.79
CA ILE A 96 -0.51 -5.93 -4.68
C ILE A 96 0.45 -4.82 -4.22
N ALA A 97 0.35 -3.62 -4.78
CA ALA A 97 1.19 -2.49 -4.40
C ALA A 97 1.00 -2.10 -2.92
N GLN A 98 -0.24 -2.04 -2.46
CA GLN A 98 -0.56 -1.74 -1.06
C GLN A 98 0.02 -2.79 -0.10
N VAL A 99 -0.12 -4.07 -0.42
CA VAL A 99 0.41 -5.16 0.42
C VAL A 99 1.94 -5.20 0.40
N ALA A 100 2.57 -5.01 -0.77
CA ALA A 100 4.03 -4.95 -0.88
C ALA A 100 4.61 -3.79 -0.05
N ALA A 101 4.02 -2.60 -0.14
CA ALA A 101 4.41 -1.45 0.66
C ALA A 101 4.17 -1.71 2.16
N ALA A 102 3.06 -2.33 2.53
CA ALA A 102 2.76 -2.66 3.92
C ALA A 102 3.69 -3.72 4.51
N ARG A 103 4.32 -4.56 3.67
CA ARG A 103 5.40 -5.50 4.00
C ARG A 103 6.81 -4.87 3.96
N GLY A 104 6.92 -3.56 3.73
CA GLY A 104 8.16 -2.80 3.82
C GLY A 104 8.91 -2.60 2.49
N ALA A 105 8.33 -2.99 1.35
CA ALA A 105 8.95 -2.71 0.05
C ALA A 105 8.90 -1.21 -0.30
N ASP A 106 9.91 -0.76 -1.04
CA ASP A 106 9.88 0.49 -1.81
C ASP A 106 9.17 0.22 -3.15
N VAL A 107 7.93 0.68 -3.27
CA VAL A 107 7.04 0.34 -4.38
C VAL A 107 6.94 1.50 -5.35
N HIS A 108 7.21 1.23 -6.62
CA HIS A 108 6.93 2.11 -7.75
C HIS A 108 5.76 1.54 -8.56
N VAL A 109 4.76 2.37 -8.80
CA VAL A 109 3.55 2.05 -9.57
C VAL A 109 3.50 2.93 -10.80
#